data_AF-A0A843F9N4-F1
#
_entry.id   AF-A0A843F9N4-F1
#
_cell.length_a   1.000
_cell.length_b   1.000
_cell.length_c   1.000
_cell.angle_alpha   90.00
_cell.angle_beta   90.00
_cell.angle_gamma   90.00
#
_symmetry.space_group_name_H-M   'P 1'
#
loop_
_entity.id
_entity.type
_entity.pdbx_description
1 polymer ?
#
loop_
_entity_poly.entity_id
_entity_poly.type
_entity_poly.pdbx_seq_one_letter_code
_entity_poly.pdbx_strand_id
1 'polypeptide(L)' 'LDLVLHVGEDFEFLFTINEELKNQLSEEMNYYVIGEITDDNTIEIVLSNGQIEKISSRGYQHLK' A
#
# COMPACT_ATOMS: atom_id res chain seq x y z
N LEU A 1 -12.42 -4.76 -2.01
CA LEU A 1 -11.07 -4.45 -2.51
C LEU A 1 -11.05 -3.10 -3.20
N ASP A 2 -11.92 -2.88 -4.20
CA ASP A 2 -12.08 -1.58 -4.86
C ASP A 2 -12.29 -0.42 -3.90
N LEU A 3 -13.08 -0.60 -2.84
CA LEU A 3 -13.36 0.48 -1.88
C LEU A 3 -12.10 0.93 -1.11
N VAL A 4 -11.25 0.00 -0.66
CA VAL A 4 -10.06 0.33 0.17
C VAL A 4 -8.91 0.91 -0.67
N LEU A 5 -8.84 0.55 -1.95
CA LEU A 5 -7.75 0.98 -2.85
C LEU A 5 -8.09 2.22 -3.68
N HIS A 6 -9.38 2.57 -3.81
CA HIS A 6 -9.84 3.62 -4.71
C HIS A 6 -10.73 4.67 -4.05
N VAL A 7 -11.12 4.49 -2.78
CA VAL A 7 -11.71 5.58 -1.99
C VAL A 7 -10.57 6.43 -1.44
N GLY A 8 -10.66 7.73 -1.68
CA GLY A 8 -9.77 8.73 -1.08
C GLY A 8 -10.36 9.28 0.22
N GLU A 9 -9.90 10.46 0.63
CA GLU A 9 -10.37 11.19 1.83
C GLU A 9 -10.00 10.58 3.20
N ASP A 10 -9.16 9.55 3.24
CA ASP A 10 -8.67 8.98 4.51
C ASP A 10 -7.61 9.87 5.22
N PHE A 11 -6.90 10.73 4.47
CA PHE A 11 -5.80 11.59 4.97
C PHE A 11 -4.71 10.85 5.77
N GLU A 12 -4.58 9.54 5.55
CA GLU A 12 -3.57 8.69 6.19
C GLU A 12 -2.20 8.80 5.48
N PHE A 13 -1.15 8.43 6.21
CA PHE A 13 0.21 8.38 5.65
C PHE A 13 0.49 7.03 4.98
N LEU A 14 0.88 7.06 3.70
CA LEU A 14 1.47 5.94 2.98
C LEU A 14 2.95 6.23 2.72
N PHE A 15 3.83 5.38 3.26
CA PHE A 15 5.27 5.55 3.15
C PHE A 15 6.00 4.20 3.11
N THR A 16 7.28 4.25 2.75
CA THR A 16 8.19 3.10 2.77
C THR A 16 9.28 3.33 3.81
N ILE A 17 9.74 2.28 4.48
CA ILE A 17 10.84 2.33 5.44
C ILE A 17 11.74 1.12 5.30
N ASN A 18 13.03 1.30 5.57
CA ASN A 18 13.98 0.18 5.66
C ASN A 18 13.60 -0.72 6.85
N GLU A 19 13.72 -2.04 6.66
CA GLU A 19 13.41 -3.03 7.68
C GLU A 19 14.15 -2.81 9.00
N GLU A 20 15.42 -2.37 8.93
CA GLU A 20 16.25 -2.12 10.10
C GLU A 20 15.69 -1.01 11.00
N LEU A 21 14.90 -0.08 10.44
CA LEU A 21 14.31 1.06 11.14
C LEU A 21 12.87 0.80 11.61
N LYS A 22 12.26 -0.33 11.23
CA LYS A 22 10.86 -0.67 11.58
C LYS A 22 10.64 -0.68 13.10
N ASN A 23 11.58 -1.25 13.85
CA ASN A 23 11.48 -1.37 15.31
C ASN A 23 11.53 0.01 15.99
N GLN A 24 12.45 0.88 15.56
CA GLN A 24 12.55 2.24 16.10
C GLN A 24 11.28 3.04 15.83
N LEU A 25 10.76 2.99 14.61
CA LEU A 25 9.52 3.71 14.28
C LEU A 25 8.31 3.18 15.06
N SER A 26 8.27 1.89 15.39
CA SER A 26 7.15 1.29 16.14
C SER A 26 7.04 1.80 17.58
N GLU A 27 8.12 2.38 18.12
CA GLU A 27 8.11 3.03 19.44
C GLU A 27 7.51 4.45 19.37
N GLU A 28 7.54 5.10 18.21
CA GLU A 28 7.13 6.50 18.02
C GLU A 28 5.75 6.63 17.36
N MET A 29 5.34 5.68 16.53
CA MET A 29 4.12 5.75 15.73
C MET A 29 3.49 4.38 15.51
N ASN A 30 2.16 4.34 15.56
CA ASN A 30 1.39 3.16 15.14
C ASN A 30 1.27 3.14 13.61
N TYR A 31 1.64 2.02 12.99
CA TYR A 31 1.51 1.81 11.56
C TYR A 31 1.21 0.35 11.25
N TYR A 32 0.77 0.08 10.01
CA TYR A 32 0.56 -1.27 9.50
C TYR A 32 1.46 -1.51 8.29
N VAL A 33 2.18 -2.62 8.29
CA VAL A 33 2.90 -3.07 7.09
C VAL A 33 1.88 -3.72 6.16
N ILE A 34 1.66 -3.10 5.00
CA ILE A 34 0.67 -3.55 4.00
C ILE A 34 1.30 -4.16 2.74
N GLY A 35 2.63 -4.23 2.68
CA GLY A 35 3.36 -4.78 1.54
C GLY A 35 4.87 -4.58 1.66
N GLU A 36 5.57 -4.95 0.59
CA GLU A 36 7.02 -4.79 0.44
C GLU A 36 7.33 -4.17 -0.92
N ILE A 37 8.51 -3.53 -1.03
CA ILE A 37 9.01 -3.01 -2.30
C ILE A 37 9.87 -4.10 -2.94
N THR A 38 9.52 -4.47 -4.17
CA THR A 38 10.29 -5.37 -5.01
C THR A 38 10.93 -4.60 -6.16
N ASP A 39 11.80 -5.27 -6.92
CA ASP A 39 12.44 -4.69 -8.12
C ASP A 39 11.49 -4.63 -9.33
N ASP A 40 10.26 -5.12 -9.19
CA ASP A 40 9.26 -5.09 -10.25
C ASP A 40 8.57 -3.74 -10.32
N ASN A 41 8.48 -3.16 -11.52
CA ASN A 41 7.82 -1.87 -11.75
C ASN A 41 6.28 -2.02 -11.80
N THR A 42 5.71 -2.77 -10.86
CA THR A 42 4.29 -3.16 -10.82
C THR A 42 3.75 -3.13 -9.39
N ILE A 43 2.45 -2.87 -9.27
CA ILE A 43 1.73 -3.01 -8.00
C ILE A 43 0.90 -4.28 -8.09
N GLU A 44 1.09 -5.17 -7.12
CA GLU A 44 0.42 -6.45 -7.03
C GLU A 44 -0.24 -6.60 -5.65
N ILE A 45 -1.32 -7.36 -5.60
CA ILE A 45 -1.97 -7.74 -4.35
C ILE A 45 -2.07 -9.25 -4.25
N VAL A 46 -1.74 -9.77 -3.08
CA VAL A 46 -1.95 -11.18 -2.74
C VAL A 46 -3.31 -11.32 -2.08
N LEU A 47 -4.23 -11.98 -2.76
CA LEU A 47 -5.57 -12.27 -2.25
C LEU A 47 -5.53 -13.35 -1.17
N SER A 48 -6.58 -13.46 -0.36
CA SER A 48 -6.66 -14.43 0.74
C SER A 48 -6.56 -15.90 0.30
N ASN A 49 -6.78 -16.19 -0.98
CA ASN A 49 -6.62 -17.51 -1.59
C ASN A 49 -5.18 -17.76 -2.14
N GLY A 50 -4.25 -16.82 -1.92
CA GLY A 50 -2.88 -16.87 -2.40
C GLY A 50 -2.70 -16.47 -3.86
N GLN A 51 -3.76 -16.05 -4.57
CA GLN A 51 -3.64 -15.55 -5.94
C GLN A 51 -3.05 -14.14 -5.95
N ILE A 52 -2.17 -13.89 -6.92
CA ILE A 52 -1.55 -12.59 -7.15
C ILE A 52 -2.31 -11.89 -8.28
N GLU A 53 -2.85 -10.72 -8.01
CA GLU A 53 -3.48 -9.86 -9.01
C GLU A 53 -2.70 -8.57 -9.20
N LYS A 54 -2.43 -8.21 -10.46
CA LYS A 54 -1.81 -6.93 -10.80
C LYS A 54 -2.86 -5.83 -10.79
N ILE A 55 -2.65 -4.81 -9.97
CA ILE A 55 -3.57 -3.68 -9.86
C ILE A 55 -3.17 -2.61 -10.88
N SER A 56 -4.11 -2.25 -11.77
CA SER A 56 -3.95 -1.06 -12.62
C SER A 56 -4.26 0.19 -11.80
N SER A 57 -3.45 1.26 -11.92
CA SER A 57 -3.76 2.53 -11.25
C SER A 57 -5.11 3.08 -11.72
N ARG A 58 -6.12 3.05 -10.85
CA ARG A 58 -7.40 3.74 -11.04
C ARG A 58 -7.53 4.74 -9.90
N GLY A 59 -7.00 5.94 -10.09
CA GLY A 59 -7.13 7.04 -9.13
C GLY A 59 -8.23 8.00 -9.53
N TYR A 60 -8.61 8.88 -8.61
CA TYR A 60 -9.43 10.05 -8.94
C TYR A 60 -8.69 10.92 -9.97
N GLN A 61 -9.36 11.22 -11.08
CA GLN A 61 -8.82 12.06 -12.15
C GLN A 61 -9.82 13.20 -12.39
N HIS A 62 -9.45 14.42 -12.00
CA HIS A 62 -10.33 15.60 -12.01
C HIS A 62 -11.06 15.86 -13.35
N LEU A 63 -10.52 15.39 -14.47
CA LEU A 63 -10.95 15.71 -15.83
C LEU A 63 -11.34 14.47 -16.65
N LYS A 64 -11.58 13.32 -15.99
CA LYS A 64 -12.00 12.09 -16.66
C LYS A 64 -13.44 11.72 -16.34
#